data_AF-A0A8T3RDJ9-F1
#
_entry.id   AF-A0A8T3RDJ9-F1
#
_cell.length_a   1.000
_cell.length_b   1.000
_cell.length_c   1.000
_cell.angle_alpha   90.00
_cell.angle_beta   90.00
_cell.angle_gamma   90.00
#
_symmetry.space_group_name_H-M   'P 1'
#
loop_
_entity.id
_entity.type
_entity.pdbx_description
1 polymer ?
#
loop_
_entity_poly.entity_id
_entity_poly.type
_entity_poly.pdbx_seq_one_letter_code
_entity_poly.pdbx_strand_id
1 'polypeptide(L)'
;MRARRQSWGVAVLGAAMLMGGCAGASASTTVEIVARYSSFEPSSVTVAAGRPIHFVLRNEDPIDHEWIVGDEAVHAAHRNGTEPAHGERPT
;
A
#
# COMPACT_ATOMS: atom_id res chain seq x y z
N MET A 1 25.53 7.49 -63.92
CA MET A 1 24.79 7.10 -62.71
C MET A 1 25.09 5.65 -62.38
N ARG A 2 25.77 5.37 -61.25
CA ARG A 2 25.75 4.13 -60.44
C ARG A 2 26.76 4.33 -59.31
N ALA A 3 26.28 4.96 -58.24
CA ALA A 3 27.06 5.28 -57.04
C ALA A 3 27.42 3.99 -56.29
N ARG A 4 28.67 3.91 -55.85
CA ARG A 4 29.21 2.81 -55.05
C ARG A 4 28.50 2.77 -53.70
N ARG A 5 28.01 1.58 -53.37
CA ARG A 5 27.24 1.25 -52.16
C ARG A 5 28.10 1.47 -50.93
N GLN A 6 27.60 2.27 -49.99
CA GLN A 6 28.17 2.41 -48.64
C GLN A 6 27.84 1.14 -47.85
N SER A 7 28.86 0.42 -47.42
CA SER A 7 28.74 -0.66 -46.43
C SER A 7 29.04 -0.07 -45.05
N TRP A 8 27.99 0.25 -44.30
CA TRP A 8 28.11 0.58 -42.88
C TRP A 8 28.19 -0.75 -42.12
N GLY A 9 29.35 -1.02 -41.53
CA GLY A 9 29.56 -2.20 -40.71
C GLY A 9 28.67 -2.16 -39.48
N VAL A 10 27.87 -3.22 -39.31
CA VAL A 10 27.11 -3.48 -38.08
C VAL A 10 28.11 -3.91 -37.01
N ALA A 11 28.21 -3.14 -35.93
CA ALA A 11 28.83 -3.59 -34.68
C ALA A 11 27.72 -3.89 -33.67
N VAL A 12 27.40 -5.18 -33.51
CA VAL A 12 26.65 -5.71 -32.37
C VAL A 12 27.66 -6.42 -31.49
N LEU A 13 27.77 -6.05 -30.21
CA LEU A 13 28.26 -6.84 -29.06
C LEU A 13 28.44 -5.86 -27.88
N GLY A 14 27.85 -6.04 -26.69
CA GLY A 14 27.12 -7.16 -26.15
C GLY A 14 26.31 -6.74 -24.91
N ALA A 15 25.33 -7.56 -24.58
CA ALA A 15 24.51 -7.44 -23.40
C ALA A 15 25.32 -7.74 -22.13
N ALA A 16 25.25 -6.86 -21.14
CA ALA A 16 25.59 -7.17 -19.76
C ALA A 16 24.34 -7.00 -18.91
N MET A 17 23.54 -8.07 -18.81
CA MET A 17 22.47 -8.18 -17.81
C MET A 17 23.13 -8.42 -16.45
N LEU A 18 23.27 -7.35 -15.65
CA LEU A 18 23.60 -7.46 -14.24
C LEU A 18 22.33 -7.88 -13.47
N MET A 19 22.05 -9.18 -13.43
CA MET A 19 21.06 -9.74 -12.50
C MET A 19 21.67 -9.83 -11.10
N GLY A 20 21.86 -8.68 -10.46
CA GLY A 20 22.15 -8.56 -9.04
C GLY A 20 20.85 -8.63 -8.22
N GLY A 21 20.21 -9.79 -8.21
CA GLY A 21 19.02 -10.05 -7.41
C GLY A 21 19.35 -10.24 -5.94
N CYS A 22 19.65 -9.17 -5.22
CA CYS A 22 19.40 -9.16 -3.79
C CYS A 22 17.88 -9.22 -3.65
N ALA A 23 17.32 -10.40 -3.37
CA ALA A 23 15.97 -10.51 -2.84
C ALA A 23 15.99 -9.85 -1.45
N GLY A 24 15.94 -8.52 -1.43
CA GLY A 24 15.81 -7.75 -0.22
C GLY A 24 14.59 -8.27 0.51
N ALA A 25 14.75 -8.58 1.80
CA ALA A 25 13.62 -8.82 2.69
C ALA A 25 12.58 -7.75 2.38
N SER A 26 11.41 -8.15 1.86
CA SER A 26 10.49 -7.14 1.36
C SER A 26 10.07 -6.30 2.55
N ALA A 27 10.43 -5.01 2.54
CA ALA A 27 10.08 -4.10 3.61
C ALA A 27 8.57 -4.17 3.82
N SER A 28 8.14 -4.40 5.05
CA SER A 28 6.73 -4.28 5.42
C SER A 28 6.30 -2.85 5.12
N THR A 29 5.20 -2.68 4.39
CA THR A 29 4.64 -1.36 4.13
C THR A 29 4.13 -0.79 5.46
N THR A 30 4.63 0.37 5.87
CA THR A 30 4.11 1.11 7.02
C THR A 30 3.18 2.21 6.54
N VAL A 31 1.98 2.29 7.10
CA VAL A 31 0.99 3.33 6.79
C VAL A 31 0.54 3.99 8.09
N GLU A 32 0.60 5.30 8.16
CA GLU A 32 0.02 6.05 9.26
C GLU A 32 -1.43 6.42 8.94
N ILE A 33 -2.32 6.17 9.89
CA ILE A 33 -3.72 6.59 9.87
C ILE A 33 -3.93 7.59 10.99
N VAL A 34 -4.33 8.80 10.65
CA VAL A 34 -4.58 9.88 11.60
C VAL A 34 -6.08 10.04 11.80
N ALA A 35 -6.55 9.96 13.05
CA ALA A 35 -7.90 10.30 13.42
C ALA A 35 -7.95 11.76 13.89
N ARG A 36 -8.63 12.63 13.14
CA ARG A 36 -8.79 14.05 13.44
C ARG A 36 -10.16 14.53 12.95
N TYR A 37 -10.83 15.35 13.76
CA TYR A 37 -12.16 15.88 13.47
C TYR A 37 -13.18 14.78 13.10
N SER A 38 -13.12 13.64 13.79
CA SER A 38 -13.95 12.46 13.48
C SER A 38 -13.81 11.93 12.05
N SER A 39 -12.63 12.10 11.46
CA SER A 39 -12.27 11.60 10.14
C SER A 39 -10.92 10.88 10.18
N PHE A 40 -10.68 9.99 9.20
CA PHE A 40 -9.43 9.27 9.05
C PHE A 40 -8.66 9.73 7.81
N GLU A 41 -7.37 10.01 7.98
CA GLU A 41 -6.45 10.37 6.90
C GLU A 41 -5.28 9.38 6.82
N PRO A 42 -4.96 8.83 5.62
CA PRO A 42 -5.67 9.01 4.35
C PRO A 42 -7.04 8.31 4.34
N SER A 43 -7.94 8.81 3.48
CA SER A 43 -9.30 8.24 3.32
C SER A 43 -9.33 6.92 2.54
N SER A 44 -8.22 6.55 1.90
CA SER A 44 -8.07 5.26 1.22
C SER A 44 -6.62 4.79 1.26
N VAL A 45 -6.44 3.48 1.35
CA VAL A 45 -5.12 2.83 1.32
C VAL A 45 -5.22 1.63 0.40
N THR A 46 -4.30 1.52 -0.56
CA THR A 46 -4.15 0.32 -1.40
C THR A 46 -2.92 -0.43 -0.96
N VAL A 47 -3.03 -1.74 -0.75
CA VAL A 47 -1.96 -2.59 -0.24
C VAL A 47 -1.83 -3.87 -1.04
N ALA A 48 -0.64 -4.47 -1.04
CA ALA A 48 -0.40 -5.72 -1.72
C ALA A 48 -1.01 -6.90 -0.95
N ALA A 49 -1.79 -7.74 -1.63
CA ALA A 49 -2.36 -8.95 -1.04
C ALA A 49 -1.25 -9.94 -0.58
N GLY A 50 -1.49 -10.61 0.55
CA GLY A 50 -0.57 -11.62 1.10
C GLY A 50 0.75 -11.05 1.64
N ARG A 51 0.87 -9.72 1.77
CA ARG A 51 2.05 -9.06 2.35
C ARG A 51 1.73 -8.50 3.74
N PRO A 52 2.64 -8.64 4.72
CA PRO A 52 2.50 -7.95 5.99
C PRO A 52 2.51 -6.43 5.82
N ILE A 53 1.62 -5.75 6.53
CA ILE A 53 1.49 -4.29 6.57
C ILE A 53 1.51 -3.87 8.03
N HIS A 54 2.16 -2.75 8.33
CA HIS A 54 2.20 -2.17 9.66
C HIS A 54 1.40 -0.86 9.66
N PHE A 55 0.30 -0.80 10.42
CA PHE A 55 -0.47 0.43 10.59
C PHE A 55 -0.07 1.14 11.88
N VAL A 56 0.21 2.43 11.78
CA VAL A 56 0.38 3.32 12.93
C VAL A 56 -0.91 4.13 13.06
N LEU A 57 -1.63 3.95 14.16
CA LEU A 57 -2.88 4.68 14.42
C LEU A 57 -2.57 5.87 15.35
N ARG A 58 -2.82 7.09 14.89
CA ARG A 58 -2.62 8.31 15.66
C ARG A 58 -3.95 9.00 15.91
N ASN A 59 -4.40 9.00 17.16
CA ASN A 59 -5.58 9.76 17.58
C ASN A 59 -5.17 11.17 18.01
N GLU A 60 -5.69 12.19 17.33
CA GLU A 60 -5.45 13.60 17.64
C GLU A 60 -6.69 14.31 18.20
N ASP A 61 -7.81 13.60 18.33
CA ASP A 61 -9.05 14.11 18.92
C ASP A 61 -9.12 13.79 20.43
N PRO A 62 -9.88 14.58 21.21
CA PRO A 62 -10.10 14.32 22.64
C PRO A 62 -11.13 13.20 22.91
N ILE A 63 -11.58 12.49 21.89
CA ILE A 63 -12.52 11.38 21.96
C ILE A 63 -11.85 10.09 21.49
N ASP A 64 -12.29 8.96 22.01
CA ASP A 64 -11.83 7.66 21.52
C ASP A 64 -12.40 7.39 20.12
N HIS A 65 -11.54 6.84 19.25
CA HIS A 65 -11.92 6.43 17.90
C HIS A 65 -11.74 4.93 17.72
N GLU A 66 -12.68 4.33 16.99
CA GLU A 66 -12.56 2.96 16.53
C GLU A 66 -12.15 2.95 15.05
N TRP A 67 -11.07 2.23 14.72
CA TRP A 67 -10.64 2.04 13.34
C TRP A 67 -10.83 0.57 12.95
N ILE A 68 -11.84 0.31 12.12
CA ILE A 68 -12.32 -1.04 11.79
C ILE A 68 -11.86 -1.41 10.38
N VAL A 69 -11.33 -2.63 10.24
CA VAL A 69 -11.03 -3.23 8.94
C VAL A 69 -12.03 -4.34 8.69
N GLY A 70 -12.83 -4.21 7.64
CA GLY A 70 -13.79 -5.22 7.23
C GLY A 70 -14.25 -5.00 5.79
N ASP A 71 -15.20 -5.82 5.37
CA ASP A 71 -15.86 -5.64 4.08
C ASP A 71 -16.96 -4.56 4.16
N GLU A 72 -17.69 -4.38 3.07
CA GLU A 72 -18.78 -3.41 2.98
C GLU A 72 -19.89 -3.69 4.03
N ALA A 73 -20.16 -4.95 4.35
CA ALA A 73 -21.19 -5.31 5.32
C ALA A 73 -20.77 -4.91 6.74
N VAL A 74 -19.50 -5.13 7.11
CA VAL A 74 -18.93 -4.63 8.37
C VAL A 74 -19.08 -3.11 8.46
N HIS A 75 -18.67 -2.39 7.41
CA HIS A 75 -18.79 -0.93 7.41
C HIS A 75 -20.25 -0.45 7.49
N ALA A 76 -21.18 -1.14 6.82
CA ALA A 76 -22.59 -0.78 6.84
C ALA A 76 -23.23 -0.97 8.23
N ALA A 77 -22.85 -2.04 8.95
CA ALA A 77 -23.32 -2.31 10.31
C ALA A 77 -22.86 -1.21 11.29
N HIS A 78 -21.60 -0.80 11.20
CA HIS A 78 -21.01 0.16 12.14
C HIS A 78 -21.28 1.63 11.81
N ARG A 79 -21.57 1.99 10.55
CA ARG A 79 -21.76 3.40 10.11
C ARG A 79 -22.84 4.14 10.90
N ASN A 80 -23.87 3.44 11.36
CA ASN A 80 -25.02 4.06 12.01
C ASN A 80 -24.88 4.12 13.54
N GLY A 81 -23.86 3.48 14.12
CA GLY A 81 -23.63 3.47 15.58
C GLY A 81 -24.78 2.86 16.39
N THR A 82 -25.59 1.99 15.78
CA THR A 82 -26.77 1.38 16.43
C THR A 82 -26.45 0.07 17.12
N GLU A 83 -25.19 -0.35 17.12
CA GLU A 83 -24.79 -1.60 17.76
C GLU A 83 -24.87 -1.47 19.28
N PRO A 84 -25.54 -2.40 19.97
CA PRO A 84 -25.82 -2.28 21.40
C PRO A 84 -24.58 -2.46 22.28
N ALA A 85 -23.50 -3.01 21.71
CA ALA A 85 -22.21 -3.18 22.38
C ALA A 85 -21.10 -3.25 21.34
N HIS A 86 -19.98 -2.57 21.62
CA HIS A 86 -18.71 -2.80 20.96
C HIS A 86 -17.94 -3.79 21.83
N GLY A 87 -17.43 -4.89 21.25
CA GLY A 87 -16.76 -5.96 22.01
C GLY A 87 -15.59 -5.44 22.87
N GLU A 88 -15.24 -6.16 23.93
CA GLU A 88 -14.08 -5.78 24.76
C GLU A 88 -12.76 -5.94 24.01
N ARG A 89 -11.74 -5.18 24.42
CA ARG A 89 -10.35 -5.35 23.97
C ARG A 89 -9.92 -6.81 24.20
N PRO A 90 -9.42 -7.52 23.18
CA PRO A 90 -8.80 -8.83 23.39
C PRO A 90 -7.65 -8.70 24.39
N THR A 91 -7.71 -9.48 25.48
CA THR A 91 -6.65 -9.62 26.49
C THR A 91 -5.56 -10.58 26.03
#